data_AF-A0A7Y6UG18-F1
#
_entry.id   AF-A0A7Y6UG18-F1
#
_cell.length_a   1.000
_cell.length_b   1.000
_cell.length_c   1.000
_cell.angle_alpha   90.00
_cell.angle_beta   90.00
_cell.angle_gamma   90.00
#
_symmetry.space_group_name_H-M   'P 1'
#
loop_
_entity.id
_entity.type
_entity.pdbx_description
1 polymer ?
#
loop_
_entity_poly.entity_id
_entity_poly.type
_entity_poly.pdbx_seq_one_letter_code
_entity_poly.pdbx_strand_id
1 'polypeptide(L)'
;MAIDAGLRVVGTILTIELHTLVARFEHITSRQVAKIQLDIERAVDEEGEELDVHNLADLHFQGPAELVPRFSAGDRVQIVTSPESSLQISSIRPAPLS
;
A
#
# COMPACT_ATOMS: atom_id res chain seq x y z
N MET A 1 -14.19 -3.33 -10.44
CA MET A 1 -14.23 -4.55 -9.60
C MET A 1 -13.49 -4.23 -8.32
N ALA A 2 -14.08 -4.46 -7.15
CA ALA A 2 -13.35 -4.40 -5.90
C ALA A 2 -12.57 -5.71 -5.77
N ILE A 3 -11.26 -5.62 -5.55
CA ILE A 3 -10.44 -6.81 -5.32
C ILE A 3 -10.45 -7.03 -3.82
N ASP A 4 -11.22 -8.00 -3.35
CA ASP A 4 -11.32 -8.37 -1.92
C ASP A 4 -10.28 -9.45 -1.54
N ALA A 5 -9.12 -9.43 -2.20
CA ALA A 5 -8.05 -10.40 -2.01
C ALA A 5 -6.69 -9.70 -1.84
N GLY A 6 -5.76 -10.39 -1.20
CA GLY A 6 -4.38 -9.95 -1.08
C GLY A 6 -3.70 -9.75 -2.43
N LEU A 7 -2.88 -8.72 -2.51
CA LEU A 7 -2.15 -8.33 -3.70
C LEU A 7 -0.66 -8.35 -3.43
N ARG A 8 0.12 -8.65 -4.48
CA ARG A 8 1.55 -8.36 -4.52
C ARG A 8 1.81 -7.39 -5.67
N VAL A 9 2.27 -6.20 -5.30
CA VAL A 9 2.42 -5.07 -6.22
C VAL A 9 3.88 -4.61 -6.21
N VAL A 10 4.43 -4.34 -7.39
CA VAL A 10 5.72 -3.69 -7.59
C VAL A 10 5.47 -2.36 -8.26
N GLY A 11 6.06 -1.29 -7.73
CA GLY A 11 5.91 0.04 -8.29
C GLY A 11 6.80 1.07 -7.63
N THR A 12 6.75 2.29 -8.15
CA THR A 12 7.49 3.43 -7.61
C THR A 12 6.57 4.29 -6.76
N ILE A 13 6.99 4.69 -5.57
CA ILE A 13 6.19 5.54 -4.69
C ILE A 13 6.02 6.92 -5.34
N LEU A 14 4.76 7.29 -5.61
CA LEU A 14 4.40 8.64 -6.05
C LEU A 14 4.25 9.57 -4.85
N THR A 15 3.48 9.13 -3.85
CA THR A 15 3.22 9.87 -2.61
C THR A 15 3.28 8.93 -1.43
N ILE A 16 3.75 9.46 -0.29
CA ILE A 16 3.71 8.79 1.00
C ILE A 16 3.45 9.83 2.08
N GLU A 17 2.33 9.70 2.79
CA GLU A 17 1.85 10.71 3.73
C GLU A 17 1.34 10.08 5.03
N LEU A 18 1.57 10.78 6.15
CA LEU A 18 1.05 10.38 7.44
C LEU A 18 -0.36 10.96 7.63
N HIS A 19 -1.35 10.08 7.73
CA HIS A 19 -2.73 10.46 8.01
C HIS A 19 -3.09 10.13 9.46
N THR A 20 -3.60 11.13 10.17
CA THR A 20 -4.21 10.93 11.49
C THR A 20 -5.66 10.49 11.31
N LEU A 21 -5.97 9.26 11.71
CA LEU A 21 -7.35 8.80 11.85
C LEU A 21 -7.87 9.32 13.20
N VAL A 22 -8.67 10.39 13.13
CA VAL A 22 -9.34 10.95 14.30
C VAL A 22 -10.54 10.05 14.63
N ALA A 23 -10.50 9.39 15.78
CA ALA A 23 -11.67 8.70 16.29
C ALA A 23 -12.73 9.73 16.70
N ARG A 24 -13.98 9.54 16.27
CA ARG A 24 -15.10 10.45 16.58
C ARG A 24 -15.57 10.39 18.05
N PHE A 25 -14.87 9.66 18.91
CA PHE A 25 -15.21 9.44 20.31
C PHE A 25 -14.05 9.87 21.21
N GLU A 26 -14.35 10.66 22.24
CA GLU A 26 -13.39 11.42 23.07
C GLU A 26 -12.35 10.57 23.84
N HIS A 27 -12.40 9.24 23.76
CA HIS A 27 -11.61 8.32 24.59
C HIS A 27 -10.73 7.33 23.78
N ILE A 28 -10.65 7.45 22.46
CA ILE A 28 -9.80 6.58 21.63
C ILE A 28 -8.57 7.37 21.17
N THR A 29 -7.38 6.83 21.45
CA THR A 29 -6.11 7.35 20.96
C THR A 29 -6.14 7.46 19.43
N SER A 30 -5.91 8.66 18.91
CA SER A 30 -5.78 8.90 17.47
C SER A 30 -4.72 7.96 16.89
N ARG A 31 -5.08 7.19 15.86
CA ARG A 31 -4.14 6.29 15.18
C ARG A 31 -3.60 6.97 13.93
N GLN A 32 -2.27 7.03 13.82
CA GLN A 32 -1.64 7.47 12.59
C GLN A 32 -1.44 6.26 11.66
N VAL A 33 -1.65 6.48 10.36
CA VAL A 33 -1.43 5.49 9.30
C VAL A 33 -0.65 6.15 8.17
N ALA A 34 0.23 5.39 7.53
CA ALA A 34 0.86 5.83 6.30
C ALA A 34 -0.07 5.50 5.13
N LYS A 35 -0.32 6.47 4.26
CA LYS A 35 -0.96 6.25 2.96
C LYS A 35 0.08 6.36 1.85
N ILE A 36 0.11 5.39 0.97
CA ILE A 36 1.09 5.27 -0.10
C ILE A 36 0.35 5.12 -1.44
N GLN A 37 0.68 5.97 -2.40
CA GLN A 37 0.27 5.81 -3.79
C GLN A 37 1.47 5.34 -4.61
N LEU A 38 1.26 4.36 -5.48
CA LEU A 38 2.30 3.83 -6.36
C LEU A 38 1.97 4.14 -7.82
N ASP A 39 3.03 4.37 -8.61
CA ASP A 39 3.04 4.11 -10.04
C ASP A 39 3.33 2.61 -10.21
N ILE A 40 2.28 1.85 -10.53
CA ILE A 40 2.31 0.38 -10.48
C ILE A 40 2.87 -0.17 -11.79
N GLU A 41 3.98 -0.90 -11.68
CA GLU A 41 4.65 -1.56 -12.80
C GLU A 41 4.13 -2.99 -13.00
N ARG A 42 3.83 -3.69 -11.89
CA ARG A 42 3.35 -5.07 -11.90
C ARG A 42 2.46 -5.33 -10.71
N ALA A 43 1.38 -6.07 -10.92
CA ALA A 43 0.53 -6.57 -9.87
C ALA A 43 0.15 -8.02 -10.13
N VAL A 44 0.17 -8.82 -9.06
CA VAL A 44 -0.37 -10.19 -9.07
C VAL A 44 -1.30 -10.37 -7.88
N ASP A 45 -2.29 -11.24 -8.04
CA ASP A 45 -3.17 -11.64 -6.94
C ASP A 45 -2.52 -12.74 -6.05
N GLU A 46 -3.33 -13.32 -5.16
CA GLU A 46 -2.88 -14.40 -4.25
C GLU A 46 -2.52 -15.70 -4.98
N GLU A 47 -3.16 -15.97 -6.11
CA GLU A 47 -2.92 -17.16 -6.93
C GLU A 47 -1.70 -16.98 -7.84
N GLY A 48 -1.23 -15.75 -7.99
CA GLY A 48 -0.07 -15.37 -8.80
C GLY A 48 -0.46 -14.94 -10.22
N GLU A 49 -1.74 -14.77 -10.49
CA GLU A 49 -2.24 -14.31 -11.79
C GLU A 49 -1.96 -12.81 -11.94
N GLU A 50 -1.54 -12.41 -13.15
CA GLU A 50 -1.23 -11.02 -13.44
C GLU A 50 -2.49 -10.18 -13.55
N LEU A 51 -2.48 -9.04 -12.86
CA LEU A 51 -3.58 -8.09 -12.87
C LEU A 51 -3.27 -6.91 -13.79
N ASP A 52 -4.29 -6.41 -14.46
CA ASP A 52 -4.15 -5.18 -15.25
C ASP A 52 -3.96 -3.97 -14.32
N VAL A 53 -2.76 -3.40 -14.37
CA VAL A 53 -2.32 -2.29 -13.53
C VAL A 53 -3.16 -1.03 -13.71
N HIS A 54 -3.81 -0.84 -14.86
CA HIS A 54 -4.70 0.31 -15.09
C HIS A 54 -5.94 0.26 -14.20
N ASN A 55 -6.38 -0.94 -13.81
CA ASN A 55 -7.49 -1.11 -12.87
C ASN A 55 -7.08 -0.83 -11.41
N LEU A 56 -5.78 -0.66 -11.16
CA LEU A 56 -5.19 -0.38 -9.85
C LEU A 56 -4.63 1.04 -9.76
N ALA A 57 -4.80 1.84 -10.82
CA ALA A 57 -4.47 3.25 -10.79
C ALA A 57 -5.24 3.95 -9.66
N ASP A 58 -4.58 4.89 -8.97
CA ASP A 58 -5.12 5.66 -7.85
C ASP A 58 -5.40 4.89 -6.55
N LEU A 59 -4.99 3.62 -6.45
CA LEU A 59 -5.07 2.89 -5.18
C LEU A 59 -4.13 3.50 -4.13
N HIS A 60 -4.67 3.66 -2.92
CA HIS A 60 -3.94 4.12 -1.76
C HIS A 60 -3.75 2.97 -0.78
N PHE A 61 -2.53 2.45 -0.74
CA PHE A 61 -2.15 1.42 0.21
C PHE A 61 -2.00 2.03 1.60
N GLN A 62 -2.46 1.31 2.62
CA GLN A 62 -2.46 1.77 4.01
C GLN A 62 -1.57 0.88 4.86
N GLY A 63 -0.58 1.49 5.50
CA GLY A 63 0.36 0.80 6.37
C GLY A 63 0.52 1.48 7.72
N PRO A 64 1.37 0.90 8.58
CA PRO A 64 1.68 1.47 9.87
C PRO A 64 2.46 2.80 9.71
N ALA A 65 2.35 3.70 10.69
CA ALA A 65 2.88 5.06 10.62
C ALA A 65 4.38 5.11 10.35
N GLU A 66 5.12 4.12 10.87
CA GLU A 66 6.59 4.01 10.81
C GLU A 66 7.12 3.82 9.38
N LEU A 67 6.26 3.56 8.39
CA LEU A 67 6.64 3.60 6.99
C LEU A 67 7.07 5.00 6.56
N VAL A 68 6.49 6.04 7.16
CA VAL A 68 7.03 7.40 7.20
C VAL A 68 7.94 7.44 8.42
N PRO A 69 9.29 7.48 8.37
CA PRO A 69 10.21 8.08 7.38
C PRO A 69 11.09 7.06 6.63
N ARG A 70 10.70 5.79 6.61
CA ARG A 70 11.52 4.69 6.07
C ARG A 70 11.54 4.62 4.56
N PHE A 71 10.50 5.15 3.92
CA PHE A 71 10.35 5.21 2.48
C PHE A 71 10.00 6.64 2.07
N SER A 72 10.32 6.98 0.82
CA SER A 72 10.10 8.29 0.22
C SER A 72 9.54 8.16 -1.18
N ALA A 73 8.96 9.24 -1.70
CA ALA A 73 8.62 9.33 -3.12
C ALA A 73 9.86 9.08 -3.99
N GLY A 74 9.68 8.31 -5.06
CA GLY A 74 10.76 7.84 -5.94
C GLY A 74 11.36 6.49 -5.55
N ASP A 75 11.09 5.97 -4.34
CA ASP A 75 11.54 4.64 -3.97
C ASP A 75 10.75 3.57 -4.74
N ARG A 76 11.47 2.63 -5.35
CA ARG A 76 10.85 1.45 -5.97
C ARG A 76 10.68 0.34 -4.95
N VAL A 77 9.44 -0.08 -4.75
CA VAL A 77 9.07 -1.01 -3.66
C VAL A 77 8.25 -2.19 -4.17
N GLN A 78 8.31 -3.28 -3.42
CA GLN A 78 7.34 -4.36 -3.49
C GLN A 78 6.45 -4.30 -2.24
N ILE A 79 5.14 -4.15 -2.45
CA ILE A 79 4.10 -4.23 -1.43
C ILE A 79 3.43 -5.60 -1.51
N VAL A 80 3.15 -6.18 -0.34
CA VAL A 80 2.21 -7.28 -0.17
C VAL A 80 1.10 -6.78 0.74
N THR A 81 -0.16 -7.00 0.35
CA THR A 81 -1.31 -6.60 1.15
C THR A 81 -1.84 -7.76 1.99
N SER A 82 -2.74 -7.49 2.93
CA SER A 82 -3.39 -8.53 3.73
C SER A 82 -4.35 -9.35 2.86
N PRO A 83 -4.54 -10.65 3.15
CA PRO A 83 -5.50 -11.47 2.42
C PRO A 83 -6.93 -10.92 2.50
N GLU A 84 -7.31 -10.38 3.66
CA GLU A 84 -8.62 -9.74 3.85
C GLU A 84 -8.75 -8.33 3.23
N SER A 85 -7.69 -7.76 2.63
CA SER A 85 -7.75 -6.42 2.04
C SER A 85 -6.65 -6.18 0.99
N SER A 86 -7.08 -5.80 -0.21
CA SER A 86 -6.19 -5.32 -1.28
C SER A 86 -5.50 -3.99 -1.01
N LEU A 87 -5.80 -3.31 0.11
CA LEU A 87 -5.25 -1.99 0.44
C LEU A 87 -4.36 -2.00 1.68
N GLN A 88 -4.60 -2.91 2.62
CA GLN A 88 -3.83 -2.92 3.87
C GLN A 88 -2.47 -3.59 3.67
N ILE A 89 -1.39 -2.86 3.87
CA ILE A 89 -0.01 -3.34 3.73
C ILE A 89 0.28 -4.34 4.85
N SER A 90 0.54 -5.59 4.46
CA SER A 90 1.09 -6.61 5.36
C SER A 90 2.63 -6.61 5.32
N SER A 91 3.23 -6.27 4.17
CA SER A 91 4.69 -6.14 4.01
C SER A 91 5.05 -5.12 2.94
N ILE A 92 6.14 -4.39 3.16
CA ILE A 92 6.75 -3.50 2.17
C ILE A 92 8.28 -3.60 2.27
N ARG A 93 8.95 -3.64 1.13
CA ARG A 93 10.41 -3.70 1.02
C ARG A 93 10.88 -3.05 -0.28
N PRO A 94 12.15 -2.61 -0.38
CA PRO A 94 12.73 -2.24 -1.68
C PRO A 94 12.53 -3.36 -2.69
N ALA A 95 12.13 -3.01 -3.91
CA ALA A 95 11.99 -4.00 -4.98
C ALA A 95 13.39 -4.52 -5.37
N PRO A 96 13.54 -5.82 -5.67
CA PRO A 96 14.82 -6.34 -6.13
C PRO A 96 15.26 -5.60 -7.41
N LEU A 97 16.55 -5.26 -7.46
CA LEU A 97 17.21 -4.83 -8.69
C LEU A 97 17.15 -6.02 -9.66
N SER A 98 16.45 -5.84 -10.77
CA SER A 98 16.30 -6.86 -11.81
C SER A 98 17.62 -7.16 -12.51
#